data_AF-A0A1E4KD66-F1
#
_entry.id   AF-A0A1E4KD66-F1
#
_cell.length_a   1.000
_cell.length_b   1.000
_cell.length_c   1.000
_cell.angle_alpha   90.00
_cell.angle_beta   90.00
_cell.angle_gamma   90.00
#
_symmetry.space_group_name_H-M   'P 1'
#
loop_
_entity.id
_entity.type
_entity.pdbx_description
1 polymer ?
#
loop_
_entity_poly.entity_id
_entity_poly.type
_entity_poly.pdbx_seq_one_letter_code
_entity_poly.pdbx_strand_id
1 'polypeptide(L)'
;MYGSATTTLKTPAATPQGTDRPMHRMTFRMLFMGSVFACALASPGPAPAAEAEADTPERVLVPFNPGWQLTPDRFDPYLLAQDIASATDVTSPAASTPTDTPVAQLEGSVKSEARPNYALPAVEIIGFNFLLNRFNYHFIDKPVYDTSLQTIRDNLSAKWVVDTDPFAVNQFMHPYQGSVYFGLARSSGLDYWKSLGYTFGGSLIWEIAGETGPPSINDFVTTGLGGTFLGEPLFRMANLLLEHGGDTPGFWRETGAAAISPPLGFNRLAFGDRFRAVFQSHNPATYSYVRFGWNKIDDALDGIVGQTVKRDTATVDFHMSYGLPGKNGYRYTRPFDYFDFDFTATTANVFENIMSRGLLIGKEYTAGDNYRSIWGLYGSYDYISPQTFRVSSTAVSFGTTAQWWISDNVALLGTALAGVGYGAAGTIHGQGERNYHYGATPQALLSLRLLLGERVNVDLTARSYYVSDVASTEDRGTERIFRGDAAFTMRIHGPHALTLKYNASRRDARYPDIPNTLQTVRTVSLLYTYYFGDARFGAVEWREAGER
;
A
#
# COMPACT_ATOMS: atom_id res chain seq x y z
N MET A 1 -69.50 41.92 -10.92
CA MET A 1 -70.27 41.23 -11.99
C MET A 1 -69.45 41.26 -13.27
N TYR A 2 -69.27 40.08 -13.86
CA TYR A 2 -69.01 39.74 -15.26
C TYR A 2 -67.98 40.52 -16.11
N GLY A 3 -67.06 39.75 -16.70
CA GLY A 3 -65.93 40.22 -17.51
C GLY A 3 -66.26 40.57 -18.96
N SER A 4 -65.22 40.91 -19.73
CA SER A 4 -65.09 40.49 -21.13
C SER A 4 -63.61 40.54 -21.55
N ALA A 5 -63.27 39.65 -22.48
CA ALA A 5 -61.94 39.34 -23.02
C ALA A 5 -61.31 40.52 -23.78
N THR A 6 -60.01 40.58 -24.10
CA THR A 6 -59.40 39.83 -25.23
C THR A 6 -57.86 39.94 -25.21
N THR A 7 -57.21 38.78 -25.30
CA THR A 7 -55.91 38.42 -25.92
C THR A 7 -54.68 39.31 -25.83
N THR A 8 -53.61 38.78 -25.22
CA THR A 8 -52.23 38.97 -25.69
C THR A 8 -51.43 37.68 -25.43
N LEU A 9 -50.82 37.16 -26.50
CA LEU A 9 -49.98 35.96 -26.54
C LEU A 9 -48.76 36.10 -25.62
N LYS A 10 -48.53 35.10 -24.76
CA LYS A 10 -47.35 35.00 -23.88
C LYS A 10 -46.51 33.79 -24.30
N THR A 11 -45.26 34.06 -24.62
CA THR A 11 -44.19 33.12 -25.00
C THR A 11 -43.90 32.10 -23.88
N PRO A 12 -43.58 30.83 -24.20
CA PRO A 12 -43.34 29.81 -23.18
C PRO A 12 -41.95 29.97 -22.54
N ALA A 13 -41.93 29.77 -21.22
CA ALA A 13 -40.76 29.84 -20.36
C ALA A 13 -39.77 28.71 -20.66
N ALA A 14 -38.49 29.08 -20.73
CA ALA A 14 -37.37 28.17 -20.92
C ALA A 14 -37.16 27.28 -19.69
N THR A 15 -37.06 25.98 -19.94
CA THR A 15 -36.60 24.95 -19.00
C THR A 15 -35.11 25.14 -18.71
N PRO A 16 -34.61 25.00 -17.47
CA PRO A 16 -33.18 25.00 -17.22
C PRO A 16 -32.60 23.68 -17.76
N GLN A 17 -31.78 23.77 -18.82
CA GLN A 17 -30.94 22.68 -19.28
C GLN A 17 -29.95 22.30 -18.18
N GLY A 18 -30.09 21.09 -17.65
CA GLY A 18 -29.06 20.44 -16.85
C GLY A 18 -27.82 20.22 -17.70
N THR A 19 -26.72 20.87 -17.36
CA THR A 19 -25.40 20.59 -17.91
C THR A 19 -24.83 19.36 -17.22
N ASP A 20 -25.32 18.18 -17.57
CA ASP A 20 -24.59 16.93 -17.32
C ASP A 20 -23.37 16.91 -18.25
N ARG A 21 -22.20 17.30 -17.71
CA ARG A 21 -20.93 17.24 -18.45
C ARG A 21 -20.52 15.76 -18.61
N PRO A 22 -20.37 15.24 -19.85
CA PRO A 22 -19.98 13.84 -20.10
C PRO A 22 -18.54 13.49 -19.68
N MET A 23 -17.72 14.49 -19.32
CA MET A 23 -16.32 14.25 -18.89
C MET A 23 -16.18 13.57 -17.52
N HIS A 24 -17.18 13.63 -16.62
CA HIS A 24 -17.06 13.02 -15.29
C HIS A 24 -17.16 11.48 -15.28
N ARG A 25 -17.78 10.87 -16.31
CA ARG A 25 -17.95 9.40 -16.38
C ARG A 25 -16.79 8.68 -17.08
N MET A 26 -16.01 9.38 -17.90
CA MET A 26 -14.97 8.75 -18.75
C MET A 26 -13.63 8.60 -18.02
N THR A 27 -13.25 9.57 -17.19
CA THR A 27 -11.98 9.56 -16.43
C THR A 27 -11.98 8.58 -15.26
N PHE A 28 -13.15 8.18 -14.74
CA PHE A 28 -13.26 7.32 -13.57
C PHE A 28 -13.44 5.83 -13.89
N ARG A 29 -13.96 5.47 -15.08
CA ARG A 29 -13.88 4.10 -15.61
C ARG A 29 -12.42 3.62 -15.74
N MET A 30 -11.49 4.55 -15.96
CA MET A 30 -10.05 4.29 -15.99
C MET A 30 -9.44 3.93 -14.63
N LEU A 31 -10.09 4.20 -13.49
CA LEU A 31 -9.56 3.86 -12.14
C LEU A 31 -9.87 2.42 -11.73
N PHE A 32 -11.06 1.89 -12.06
CA PHE A 32 -11.38 0.47 -11.86
C PHE A 32 -10.69 -0.42 -12.90
N MET A 33 -10.68 0.02 -14.18
CA MET A 33 -9.73 -0.54 -15.15
C MET A 33 -8.29 -0.33 -14.67
N GLY A 34 -7.98 0.76 -13.95
CA GLY A 34 -6.66 1.06 -13.40
C GLY A 34 -6.16 0.05 -12.40
N SER A 35 -7.05 -0.57 -11.59
CA SER A 35 -6.69 -1.73 -10.76
C SER A 35 -6.55 -3.02 -11.56
N VAL A 36 -7.39 -3.24 -12.58
CA VAL A 36 -7.24 -4.36 -13.52
C VAL A 36 -5.93 -4.23 -14.32
N PHE A 37 -5.58 -3.01 -14.74
CA PHE A 37 -4.36 -2.63 -15.44
C PHE A 37 -3.16 -2.66 -14.48
N ALA A 38 -3.27 -2.20 -13.24
CA ALA A 38 -2.20 -2.26 -12.25
C ALA A 38 -1.90 -3.72 -11.87
N CYS A 39 -2.91 -4.58 -11.75
CA CYS A 39 -2.76 -6.03 -11.62
C CYS A 39 -2.12 -6.70 -12.86
N ALA A 40 -2.15 -6.05 -14.03
CA ALA A 40 -1.67 -6.65 -15.28
C ALA A 40 -0.38 -6.02 -15.86
N LEU A 41 0.02 -4.82 -15.43
CA LEU A 41 1.11 -4.04 -16.04
C LEU A 41 2.47 -4.14 -15.32
N ALA A 42 2.60 -4.87 -14.20
CA ALA A 42 3.90 -5.05 -13.52
C ALA A 42 4.63 -6.36 -13.88
N SER A 43 4.28 -6.98 -15.01
CA SER A 43 5.09 -8.05 -15.62
C SER A 43 6.36 -7.45 -16.23
N PRO A 44 7.58 -7.90 -15.88
CA PRO A 44 8.74 -7.60 -16.70
C PRO A 44 8.49 -8.20 -18.09
N GLY A 45 8.71 -7.41 -19.14
CA GLY A 45 8.58 -7.88 -20.52
C GLY A 45 9.39 -9.18 -20.74
N PRO A 46 9.00 -10.04 -21.70
CA PRO A 46 9.63 -11.32 -21.89
C PRO A 46 11.14 -11.15 -22.12
N ALA A 47 11.95 -11.93 -21.40
CA ALA A 47 13.36 -12.07 -21.73
C ALA A 47 13.49 -12.64 -23.14
N PRO A 48 14.46 -12.18 -23.95
CA PRO A 48 14.67 -12.75 -25.28
C PRO A 48 15.03 -14.24 -25.14
N ALA A 49 14.19 -15.09 -25.75
CA ALA A 49 14.46 -16.52 -25.83
C ALA A 49 15.80 -16.75 -26.53
N ALA A 50 16.63 -17.60 -25.94
CA ALA A 50 17.83 -18.12 -26.57
C ALA A 50 17.46 -18.82 -27.89
N GLU A 51 18.32 -18.64 -28.89
CA GLU A 51 18.17 -19.10 -30.27
C GLU A 51 17.73 -20.57 -30.37
N ALA A 52 16.59 -20.78 -31.04
CA ALA A 52 16.25 -22.06 -31.67
C ALA A 52 15.80 -21.76 -33.10
N GLU A 53 16.33 -22.56 -34.02
CA GLU A 53 16.24 -22.43 -35.48
C GLU A 53 14.83 -22.24 -36.04
N ALA A 54 14.82 -21.58 -37.19
CA ALA A 54 13.69 -21.12 -37.97
C ALA A 54 12.66 -22.20 -38.34
N ASP A 55 11.37 -21.83 -38.22
CA ASP A 55 10.45 -21.95 -39.34
C ASP A 55 9.45 -20.78 -39.33
N THR A 56 9.24 -20.17 -40.49
CA THR A 56 8.52 -18.90 -40.67
C THR A 56 7.07 -19.18 -41.09
N PRO A 57 6.08 -18.51 -40.45
CA PRO A 57 4.99 -17.99 -41.26
C PRO A 57 4.67 -16.51 -40.97
N GLU A 58 4.36 -15.83 -42.09
CA GLU A 58 3.87 -14.46 -42.29
C GLU A 58 3.56 -13.60 -41.06
N ARG A 59 4.44 -12.62 -40.80
CA ARG A 59 4.13 -11.42 -40.02
C ARG A 59 3.22 -10.51 -40.85
N VAL A 60 1.95 -10.40 -40.47
CA VAL A 60 1.13 -9.23 -40.83
C VAL A 60 1.60 -8.08 -39.94
N LEU A 61 2.51 -7.26 -40.46
CA LEU A 61 2.89 -5.97 -39.87
C LEU A 61 1.71 -5.00 -40.03
N VAL A 62 1.04 -4.71 -38.92
CA VAL A 62 0.21 -3.50 -38.81
C VAL A 62 1.09 -2.42 -38.18
N PRO A 63 1.51 -1.37 -38.91
CA PRO A 63 2.30 -0.30 -38.32
C PRO A 63 1.43 0.55 -37.40
N PHE A 64 1.78 0.57 -36.11
CA PHE A 64 1.30 1.59 -35.19
C PHE A 64 2.08 2.89 -35.46
N ASN A 65 1.40 3.94 -35.90
CA ASN A 65 1.98 5.25 -36.19
C ASN A 65 1.71 6.20 -35.01
N PRO A 66 2.70 6.52 -34.15
CA PRO A 66 2.55 7.55 -33.14
C PRO A 66 2.88 8.92 -33.75
N GLY A 67 1.90 9.52 -34.42
CA GLY A 67 1.98 10.90 -34.89
C GLY A 67 1.78 11.91 -33.76
N TRP A 68 2.66 11.92 -32.76
CA TRP A 68 2.83 13.04 -31.81
C TRP A 68 4.33 13.28 -31.63
N GLN A 69 4.92 14.00 -32.59
CA GLN A 69 6.25 14.59 -32.41
C GLN A 69 6.11 15.84 -31.54
N LEU A 70 6.43 15.70 -30.25
CA LEU A 70 6.75 16.85 -29.41
C LEU A 70 8.14 17.34 -29.83
N THR A 71 8.18 18.40 -30.63
CA THR A 71 9.41 19.15 -30.91
C THR A 71 9.74 20.05 -29.71
N PRO A 72 11.01 20.18 -29.28
CA PRO A 72 11.39 20.88 -28.05
C PRO A 72 11.31 22.42 -28.09
N ASP A 73 10.80 23.02 -29.17
CA ASP A 73 11.17 24.41 -29.51
C ASP A 73 10.13 25.47 -29.09
N ARG A 74 9.14 25.10 -28.27
CA ARG A 74 8.20 26.06 -27.65
C ARG A 74 7.85 25.69 -26.21
N PHE A 75 8.86 25.72 -25.34
CA PHE A 75 8.63 26.01 -23.92
C PHE A 75 8.65 27.53 -23.77
N ASP A 76 7.50 28.13 -23.45
CA ASP A 76 7.41 29.53 -23.05
C ASP A 76 7.37 29.59 -21.51
N PRO A 77 8.50 29.86 -20.83
CA PRO A 77 8.62 29.79 -19.36
C PRO A 77 7.85 30.90 -18.62
N TYR A 78 7.17 31.81 -19.34
CA TYR A 78 6.46 32.93 -18.73
C TYR A 78 5.02 32.62 -18.27
N LEU A 79 4.42 31.52 -18.75
CA LEU A 79 3.03 31.15 -18.41
C LEU A 79 2.90 30.49 -17.01
N LEU A 80 3.93 29.80 -16.52
CA LEU A 80 3.92 29.18 -15.19
C LEU A 80 4.26 30.16 -14.05
N ALA A 81 4.86 31.32 -14.36
CA ALA A 81 5.27 32.32 -13.37
C ALA A 81 4.13 33.28 -12.96
N GLN A 82 3.11 33.49 -13.81
CA GLN A 82 1.99 34.39 -13.50
C GLN A 82 0.91 33.74 -12.62
N ASP A 83 0.73 32.43 -12.70
CA ASP A 83 -0.26 31.72 -11.86
C ASP A 83 0.23 31.44 -10.43
N ILE A 84 1.56 31.46 -10.20
CA ILE A 84 2.13 31.34 -8.84
C ILE A 84 2.14 32.69 -8.12
N ALA A 85 2.37 33.80 -8.83
CA ALA A 85 2.35 35.15 -8.24
C ALA A 85 0.94 35.61 -7.84
N SER A 86 -0.10 35.07 -8.48
CA SER A 86 -1.50 35.37 -8.17
C SER A 86 -2.02 34.66 -6.90
N ALA A 87 -1.25 33.69 -6.37
CA ALA A 87 -1.58 32.95 -5.15
C ALA A 87 -0.89 33.49 -3.88
N THR A 88 -0.07 34.54 -4.00
CA THR A 88 0.72 35.09 -2.87
C THR A 88 0.19 36.38 -2.26
N ASP A 89 -0.93 36.92 -2.73
CA ASP A 89 -1.58 38.09 -2.11
C ASP A 89 -2.80 37.68 -1.28
N VAL A 90 -2.53 37.05 -0.14
CA VAL A 90 -3.45 37.04 1.01
C VAL A 90 -2.65 37.48 2.22
N THR A 91 -2.77 38.76 2.55
CA THR A 91 -2.37 39.29 3.85
C THR A 91 -3.18 38.58 4.94
N SER A 92 -2.57 37.57 5.59
CA SER A 92 -3.11 36.95 6.80
C SER A 92 -2.94 37.88 8.00
N PRO A 93 -3.99 38.17 8.79
CA PRO A 93 -3.83 38.70 10.14
C PRO A 93 -3.15 37.65 11.03
N ALA A 94 -2.44 38.15 12.03
CA ALA A 94 -1.60 37.41 12.96
C ALA A 94 -2.21 36.10 13.52
N ALA A 95 -1.34 35.12 13.68
CA ALA A 95 -1.59 33.78 14.22
C ALA A 95 -2.34 33.82 15.57
N SER A 96 -3.54 33.26 15.58
CA SER A 96 -4.16 32.73 16.79
C SER A 96 -3.82 31.24 16.90
N THR A 97 -3.28 30.85 18.04
CA THR A 97 -2.99 29.48 18.50
C THR A 97 -4.14 28.53 18.18
N PRO A 98 -3.91 27.30 17.68
CA PRO A 98 -4.97 26.32 17.55
C PRO A 98 -5.43 25.96 18.96
N THR A 99 -6.64 26.39 19.31
CA THR A 99 -7.31 25.92 20.52
C THR A 99 -7.84 24.53 20.22
N ASP A 100 -7.54 23.55 21.08
CA ASP A 100 -8.08 22.19 21.02
C ASP A 100 -9.59 22.25 20.78
N THR A 101 -10.02 21.87 19.57
CA THR A 101 -11.43 21.66 19.29
C THR A 101 -11.90 20.46 20.11
N PRO A 102 -12.88 20.62 21.03
CA PRO A 102 -13.34 19.52 21.85
C PRO A 102 -13.90 18.39 20.98
N VAL A 103 -13.64 17.14 21.39
CA VAL A 103 -14.12 15.89 20.76
C VAL A 103 -15.61 15.94 20.40
N ALA A 104 -16.41 16.67 21.19
CA ALA A 104 -17.85 16.85 20.99
C ALA A 104 -18.25 17.56 19.68
N GLN A 105 -17.38 18.35 19.03
CA GLN A 105 -17.71 19.01 17.76
C GLN A 105 -17.48 18.14 16.52
N LEU A 106 -16.73 17.04 16.63
CA LEU A 106 -16.55 16.05 15.55
C LEU A 106 -17.62 14.96 15.56
N GLU A 107 -18.30 14.74 16.69
CA GLU A 107 -19.38 13.74 16.80
C GLU A 107 -20.68 14.15 16.08
N GLY A 108 -20.83 15.42 15.68
CA GLY A 108 -22.11 15.99 15.24
C GLY A 108 -22.43 15.96 13.74
N SER A 109 -21.53 15.54 12.83
CA SER A 109 -21.78 15.68 11.38
C SER A 109 -21.52 14.44 10.52
N VAL A 110 -20.77 13.43 10.99
CA VAL A 110 -20.44 12.30 10.13
C VAL A 110 -21.61 11.32 10.02
N LYS A 111 -22.18 11.18 8.82
CA LYS A 111 -23.18 10.14 8.48
C LYS A 111 -22.72 8.78 9.02
N SER A 112 -23.61 8.10 9.75
CA SER A 112 -23.48 6.70 10.21
C SER A 112 -22.78 5.83 9.18
N GLU A 113 -21.90 4.92 9.64
CA GLU A 113 -21.23 3.93 8.79
C GLU A 113 -22.22 3.28 7.82
N ALA A 114 -21.77 3.02 6.59
CA ALA A 114 -22.61 2.42 5.57
C ALA A 114 -23.14 1.08 6.05
N ARG A 115 -24.46 0.87 5.98
CA ARG A 115 -25.08 -0.41 6.38
C ARG A 115 -24.43 -1.55 5.59
N PRO A 116 -24.05 -2.67 6.22
CA PRO A 116 -23.46 -3.83 5.55
C PRO A 116 -24.27 -4.29 4.33
N ASN A 117 -23.59 -4.67 3.24
CA ASN A 117 -24.17 -5.42 2.12
C ASN A 117 -23.31 -6.66 1.83
N TYR A 118 -23.91 -7.84 1.94
CA TYR A 118 -23.23 -9.13 1.75
C TYR A 118 -23.30 -9.63 0.30
N ALA A 119 -24.31 -9.25 -0.47
CA ALA A 119 -24.46 -9.73 -1.84
C ALA A 119 -23.55 -8.95 -2.79
N LEU A 120 -23.42 -7.63 -2.57
CA LEU A 120 -22.65 -6.76 -3.44
C LEU A 120 -21.18 -7.20 -3.60
N PRO A 121 -20.38 -7.35 -2.53
CA PRO A 121 -18.97 -7.72 -2.70
C PRO A 121 -18.78 -9.08 -3.37
N ALA A 122 -19.71 -10.03 -3.22
CA ALA A 122 -19.65 -11.29 -3.98
C ALA A 122 -19.74 -11.05 -5.49
N VAL A 123 -20.71 -10.22 -5.92
CA VAL A 123 -20.89 -9.86 -7.34
C VAL A 123 -19.70 -9.06 -7.85
N GLU A 124 -19.19 -8.11 -7.07
CA GLU A 124 -18.05 -7.28 -7.45
C GLU A 124 -16.77 -8.10 -7.62
N ILE A 125 -16.50 -9.04 -6.71
CA ILE A 125 -15.32 -9.91 -6.78
C ILE A 125 -15.41 -10.86 -7.97
N ILE A 126 -16.57 -11.48 -8.21
CA ILE A 126 -16.78 -12.33 -9.39
C ILE A 126 -16.60 -11.50 -10.67
N GLY A 127 -17.18 -10.30 -10.72
CA GLY A 127 -17.05 -9.39 -11.85
C GLY A 127 -15.61 -8.93 -12.08
N PHE A 128 -14.88 -8.61 -11.02
CA PHE A 128 -13.47 -8.24 -11.08
C PHE A 128 -12.63 -9.41 -11.62
N ASN A 129 -12.79 -10.63 -11.10
CA ASN A 129 -12.05 -11.80 -11.57
C ASN A 129 -12.33 -12.10 -13.04
N PHE A 130 -13.60 -12.02 -13.45
CA PHE A 130 -13.96 -12.16 -14.85
C PHE A 130 -13.24 -11.11 -15.72
N LEU A 131 -13.26 -9.84 -15.33
CA LEU A 131 -12.63 -8.76 -16.09
C LEU A 131 -11.10 -8.89 -16.12
N LEU A 132 -10.48 -9.26 -15.00
CA LEU A 132 -9.03 -9.49 -14.91
C LEU A 132 -8.60 -10.66 -15.80
N ASN A 133 -9.31 -11.79 -15.73
CA ASN A 133 -9.06 -12.92 -16.61
C ASN A 133 -9.24 -12.55 -18.09
N ARG A 134 -10.31 -11.82 -18.46
CA ARG A 134 -10.49 -11.37 -19.86
C ARG A 134 -9.41 -10.41 -20.31
N PHE A 135 -8.95 -9.52 -19.44
CA PHE A 135 -7.80 -8.67 -19.72
C PHE A 135 -6.55 -9.52 -19.99
N ASN A 136 -6.22 -10.43 -19.08
CA ASN A 136 -5.01 -11.24 -19.19
C ASN A 136 -5.04 -12.17 -20.40
N TYR A 137 -6.21 -12.72 -20.75
CA TYR A 137 -6.41 -13.49 -21.97
C TYR A 137 -6.10 -12.71 -23.25
N HIS A 138 -6.47 -11.42 -23.30
CA HIS A 138 -6.30 -10.59 -24.49
C HIS A 138 -4.93 -9.91 -24.57
N PHE A 139 -4.26 -9.67 -23.43
CA PHE A 139 -3.09 -8.79 -23.37
C PHE A 139 -1.84 -9.39 -22.70
N ILE A 140 -1.97 -10.50 -21.97
CA ILE A 140 -0.86 -11.11 -21.20
C ILE A 140 -0.48 -12.47 -21.79
N ASP A 141 -1.28 -13.51 -21.54
CA ASP A 141 -1.00 -14.88 -22.00
C ASP A 141 -2.30 -15.63 -22.32
N LYS A 142 -2.65 -15.70 -23.61
CA LYS A 142 -3.90 -16.31 -24.03
C LYS A 142 -4.04 -17.77 -23.54
N PRO A 143 -3.07 -18.68 -23.74
CA PRO A 143 -3.13 -20.05 -23.19
C PRO A 143 -3.41 -20.15 -21.69
N VAL A 144 -2.72 -19.37 -20.86
CA VAL A 144 -2.85 -19.46 -19.38
C VAL A 144 -4.23 -19.01 -18.90
N TYR A 145 -4.85 -18.06 -19.60
CA TYR A 145 -6.12 -17.46 -19.20
C TYR A 145 -7.32 -17.93 -20.04
N ASP A 146 -7.16 -18.95 -20.90
CA ASP A 146 -8.24 -19.54 -21.72
C ASP A 146 -9.15 -20.46 -20.91
N THR A 147 -9.77 -19.91 -19.86
CA THR A 147 -10.58 -20.67 -18.92
C THR A 147 -11.93 -21.08 -19.50
N SER A 148 -12.33 -22.31 -19.22
CA SER A 148 -13.59 -22.91 -19.67
C SER A 148 -14.24 -23.71 -18.54
N LEU A 149 -15.48 -24.17 -18.74
CA LEU A 149 -16.13 -25.07 -17.78
C LEU A 149 -15.33 -26.36 -17.56
N GLN A 150 -14.56 -26.80 -18.57
CA GLN A 150 -13.71 -27.97 -18.45
C GLN A 150 -12.52 -27.70 -17.54
N THR A 151 -11.77 -26.60 -17.75
CA THR A 151 -10.62 -26.25 -16.89
C THR A 151 -11.06 -25.98 -15.45
N ILE A 152 -12.21 -25.33 -15.26
CA ILE A 152 -12.82 -25.13 -13.94
C ILE A 152 -13.10 -26.47 -13.26
N ARG A 153 -13.68 -27.43 -13.99
CA ARG A 153 -13.96 -28.77 -13.46
C ARG A 153 -12.67 -29.51 -13.11
N ASP A 154 -11.65 -29.39 -13.95
CA ASP A 154 -10.36 -30.02 -13.72
C ASP A 154 -9.72 -29.45 -12.44
N ASN A 155 -9.70 -28.12 -12.29
CA ASN A 155 -9.14 -27.42 -11.14
C ASN A 155 -9.88 -27.72 -9.82
N LEU A 156 -11.20 -27.93 -9.86
CA LEU A 156 -11.97 -28.38 -8.68
C LEU A 156 -11.51 -29.75 -8.14
N SER A 157 -10.86 -30.57 -8.96
CA SER A 157 -10.34 -31.88 -8.57
C SER A 157 -8.81 -31.97 -8.54
N ALA A 158 -8.14 -30.89 -8.97
CA ALA A 158 -6.70 -30.84 -9.05
C ALA A 158 -6.06 -30.80 -7.66
N LYS A 159 -4.82 -31.31 -7.59
CA LYS A 159 -3.99 -31.12 -6.41
C LYS A 159 -3.49 -29.68 -6.42
N TRP A 160 -3.58 -29.04 -5.26
CA TRP A 160 -2.99 -27.73 -5.05
C TRP A 160 -1.47 -27.85 -5.05
N VAL A 161 -0.82 -26.92 -5.73
CA VAL A 161 0.64 -26.89 -5.90
C VAL A 161 1.21 -25.61 -5.29
N VAL A 162 2.53 -25.54 -5.15
CA VAL A 162 3.20 -24.25 -5.00
C VAL A 162 3.77 -23.93 -6.37
N ASP A 163 3.28 -22.89 -7.02
CA ASP A 163 3.72 -22.53 -8.37
C ASP A 163 5.13 -21.90 -8.35
N THR A 164 5.61 -21.54 -9.54
CA THR A 164 6.92 -20.93 -9.78
C THR A 164 6.81 -19.61 -10.52
N ASP A 165 5.69 -18.90 -10.33
CA ASP A 165 5.46 -17.64 -11.01
C ASP A 165 6.50 -16.58 -10.61
N PRO A 166 6.69 -15.53 -11.43
CA PRO A 166 7.67 -14.50 -11.13
C PRO A 166 7.44 -13.89 -9.74
N PHE A 167 8.52 -13.61 -9.00
CA PHE A 167 8.43 -13.10 -7.62
C PHE A 167 7.49 -11.89 -7.47
N ALA A 168 7.52 -10.95 -8.43
CA ALA A 168 6.65 -9.78 -8.40
C ALA A 168 5.15 -10.12 -8.60
N VAL A 169 4.84 -11.19 -9.33
CA VAL A 169 3.46 -11.69 -9.46
C VAL A 169 3.02 -12.23 -8.11
N ASN A 170 3.68 -13.27 -7.61
CA ASN A 170 3.29 -13.95 -6.37
C ASN A 170 3.34 -13.08 -5.12
N GLN A 171 4.36 -12.21 -5.04
CA GLN A 171 4.65 -11.44 -3.84
C GLN A 171 4.18 -10.00 -3.90
N PHE A 172 3.69 -9.50 -5.03
CA PHE A 172 3.10 -8.17 -5.11
C PHE A 172 1.73 -8.16 -5.80
N MET A 173 1.56 -8.77 -6.98
CA MET A 173 0.27 -8.77 -7.68
C MET A 173 -0.81 -9.52 -6.90
N HIS A 174 -0.51 -10.70 -6.38
CA HIS A 174 -1.46 -11.47 -5.57
C HIS A 174 -1.90 -10.72 -4.29
N PRO A 175 -0.98 -10.19 -3.45
CA PRO A 175 -1.36 -9.29 -2.35
C PRO A 175 -2.17 -8.08 -2.82
N TYR A 176 -1.82 -7.44 -3.95
CA TYR A 176 -2.57 -6.31 -4.45
C TYR A 176 -4.00 -6.70 -4.90
N GLN A 177 -4.15 -7.81 -5.62
CA GLN A 177 -5.45 -8.38 -6.00
C GLN A 177 -6.29 -8.75 -4.77
N GLY A 178 -5.67 -9.35 -3.75
CA GLY A 178 -6.32 -9.60 -2.47
C GLY A 178 -6.76 -8.32 -1.77
N SER A 179 -5.95 -7.26 -1.83
CA SER A 179 -6.33 -5.94 -1.30
C SER A 179 -7.53 -5.32 -2.03
N VAL A 180 -7.72 -5.65 -3.32
CA VAL A 180 -8.90 -5.26 -4.10
C VAL A 180 -10.14 -5.98 -3.58
N TYR A 181 -10.10 -7.31 -3.43
CA TYR A 181 -11.22 -8.08 -2.87
C TYR A 181 -11.61 -7.59 -1.47
N PHE A 182 -10.58 -7.39 -0.63
CA PHE A 182 -10.75 -6.91 0.72
C PHE A 182 -11.40 -5.52 0.74
N GLY A 183 -10.91 -4.60 -0.10
CA GLY A 183 -11.45 -3.25 -0.21
C GLY A 183 -12.89 -3.21 -0.74
N LEU A 184 -13.29 -4.07 -1.68
CA LEU A 184 -14.67 -4.17 -2.17
C LEU A 184 -15.63 -4.59 -1.03
N ALA A 185 -15.22 -5.57 -0.23
CA ALA A 185 -15.95 -6.00 0.96
C ALA A 185 -15.99 -4.92 2.06
N ARG A 186 -14.85 -4.32 2.42
CA ARG A 186 -14.78 -3.28 3.47
C ARG A 186 -15.57 -2.04 3.10
N SER A 187 -15.47 -1.57 1.86
CA SER A 187 -16.21 -0.39 1.39
C SER A 187 -17.71 -0.66 1.20
N SER A 188 -18.14 -1.93 1.20
CA SER A 188 -19.54 -2.35 1.27
C SER A 188 -20.10 -2.41 2.72
N GLY A 189 -19.34 -1.92 3.71
CA GLY A 189 -19.74 -1.85 5.11
C GLY A 189 -19.50 -3.13 5.92
N LEU A 190 -18.73 -4.09 5.38
CA LEU A 190 -18.33 -5.28 6.15
C LEU A 190 -17.15 -4.98 7.07
N ASP A 191 -17.06 -5.66 8.20
CA ASP A 191 -15.90 -5.57 9.09
C ASP A 191 -14.68 -6.31 8.53
N TYR A 192 -13.54 -6.20 9.22
CA TYR A 192 -12.28 -6.84 8.83
C TYR A 192 -12.42 -8.34 8.61
N TRP A 193 -13.02 -9.08 9.56
CA TRP A 193 -13.07 -10.54 9.53
C TRP A 193 -13.99 -11.08 8.43
N LYS A 194 -15.12 -10.40 8.19
CA LYS A 194 -15.99 -10.73 7.05
C LYS A 194 -15.26 -10.47 5.74
N SER A 195 -14.59 -9.33 5.63
CA SER A 195 -13.83 -8.95 4.41
C SER A 195 -12.65 -9.89 4.14
N LEU A 196 -12.01 -10.42 5.19
CA LEU A 196 -11.04 -11.51 5.09
C LEU A 196 -11.67 -12.75 4.44
N GLY A 197 -12.86 -13.15 4.86
CA GLY A 197 -13.60 -14.26 4.23
C GLY A 197 -13.87 -14.04 2.74
N TYR A 198 -14.28 -12.83 2.34
CA TYR A 198 -14.45 -12.48 0.93
C TYR A 198 -13.13 -12.49 0.15
N THR A 199 -12.03 -12.11 0.77
CA THR A 199 -10.70 -12.10 0.14
C THR A 199 -10.25 -13.52 -0.18
N PHE A 200 -10.39 -14.45 0.77
CA PHE A 200 -10.16 -15.87 0.52
C PHE A 200 -11.13 -16.46 -0.50
N GLY A 201 -12.41 -16.09 -0.45
CA GLY A 201 -13.39 -16.50 -1.46
C GLY A 201 -13.03 -16.03 -2.87
N GLY A 202 -12.57 -14.79 -3.01
CA GLY A 202 -12.11 -14.21 -4.26
C GLY A 202 -10.86 -14.91 -4.81
N SER A 203 -9.90 -15.20 -3.93
CA SER A 203 -8.70 -15.97 -4.28
C SER A 203 -9.07 -17.38 -4.72
N LEU A 204 -9.94 -18.10 -3.99
CA LEU A 204 -10.41 -19.42 -4.40
C LEU A 204 -11.07 -19.39 -5.78
N ILE A 205 -11.90 -18.39 -6.07
CA ILE A 205 -12.51 -18.24 -7.39
C ILE A 205 -11.46 -18.01 -8.47
N TRP A 206 -10.41 -17.22 -8.19
CA TRP A 206 -9.30 -17.00 -9.11
C TRP A 206 -8.53 -18.30 -9.38
N GLU A 207 -8.11 -19.01 -8.34
CA GLU A 207 -7.36 -20.27 -8.46
C GLU A 207 -8.15 -21.34 -9.24
N ILE A 208 -9.47 -21.36 -9.11
CA ILE A 208 -10.31 -22.37 -9.76
C ILE A 208 -10.73 -21.96 -11.18
N ALA A 209 -10.98 -20.67 -11.44
CA ALA A 209 -11.63 -20.21 -12.67
C ALA A 209 -10.95 -19.04 -13.38
N GLY A 210 -9.93 -18.43 -12.77
CA GLY A 210 -9.12 -17.36 -13.33
C GLY A 210 -8.04 -17.86 -14.28
N GLU A 211 -7.54 -19.08 -14.09
CA GLU A 211 -6.44 -19.65 -14.86
C GLU A 211 -6.69 -21.11 -15.25
N THR A 212 -5.98 -21.59 -16.26
CA THR A 212 -6.07 -22.99 -16.73
C THR A 212 -5.19 -23.95 -15.92
N GLY A 213 -4.20 -23.42 -15.19
CA GLY A 213 -3.28 -24.18 -14.36
C GLY A 213 -3.92 -24.69 -13.06
N PRO A 214 -3.26 -25.66 -12.38
CA PRO A 214 -3.71 -26.14 -11.08
C PRO A 214 -3.68 -25.01 -10.03
N PRO A 215 -4.58 -25.04 -9.02
CA PRO A 215 -4.66 -24.00 -8.00
C PRO A 215 -3.39 -23.93 -7.12
N SER A 216 -3.01 -22.73 -6.72
CA SER A 216 -1.79 -22.42 -5.99
C SER A 216 -1.99 -22.18 -4.49
N ILE A 217 -1.19 -22.87 -3.66
CA ILE A 217 -1.17 -22.71 -2.21
C ILE A 217 -0.52 -21.38 -1.82
N ASN A 218 0.60 -21.01 -2.46
CA ASN A 218 1.27 -19.75 -2.15
C ASN A 218 0.38 -18.57 -2.47
N ASP A 219 -0.30 -18.60 -3.61
CA ASP A 219 -1.14 -17.50 -4.05
C ASP A 219 -2.38 -17.35 -3.21
N PHE A 220 -2.92 -18.45 -2.70
CA PHE A 220 -4.02 -18.40 -1.75
C PHE A 220 -3.62 -17.79 -0.40
N VAL A 221 -2.37 -17.99 0.04
CA VAL A 221 -1.84 -17.33 1.24
C VAL A 221 -1.54 -15.85 0.98
N THR A 222 -0.87 -15.52 -0.12
CA THR A 222 -0.46 -14.14 -0.42
C THR A 222 -1.68 -13.28 -0.81
N THR A 223 -2.58 -13.77 -1.66
CA THR A 223 -3.84 -13.10 -2.00
C THR A 223 -4.77 -13.03 -0.80
N GLY A 224 -4.90 -14.12 -0.03
CA GLY A 224 -5.74 -14.17 1.16
C GLY A 224 -5.22 -13.26 2.28
N LEU A 225 -4.20 -13.71 3.00
CA LEU A 225 -3.67 -13.00 4.16
C LEU A 225 -2.92 -11.73 3.76
N GLY A 226 -1.97 -11.83 2.82
CA GLY A 226 -1.18 -10.69 2.36
C GLY A 226 -2.06 -9.56 1.82
N GLY A 227 -3.11 -9.92 1.08
CA GLY A 227 -4.10 -8.98 0.58
C GLY A 227 -4.87 -8.23 1.66
N THR A 228 -5.26 -8.89 2.75
CA THR A 228 -5.92 -8.19 3.87
C THR A 228 -4.97 -7.31 4.67
N PHE A 229 -3.73 -7.77 4.87
CA PHE A 229 -2.71 -7.01 5.60
C PHE A 229 -2.26 -5.77 4.83
N LEU A 230 -2.29 -5.81 3.50
CA LEU A 230 -2.11 -4.64 2.64
C LEU A 230 -3.37 -3.78 2.54
N GLY A 231 -4.54 -4.41 2.37
CA GLY A 231 -5.80 -3.73 2.06
C GLY A 231 -6.39 -2.90 3.20
N GLU A 232 -6.28 -3.35 4.46
CA GLU A 232 -6.82 -2.61 5.61
C GLU A 232 -6.12 -1.26 5.85
N PRO A 233 -4.78 -1.17 5.85
CA PRO A 233 -4.08 0.13 5.85
C PRO A 233 -4.51 1.02 4.69
N LEU A 234 -4.55 0.52 3.45
CA LEU A 234 -4.95 1.30 2.28
C LEU A 234 -6.38 1.85 2.45
N PHE A 235 -7.31 1.01 2.89
CA PHE A 235 -8.69 1.41 3.17
C PHE A 235 -8.77 2.49 4.27
N ARG A 236 -8.04 2.32 5.39
CA ARG A 236 -8.05 3.28 6.50
C ARG A 236 -7.36 4.59 6.14
N MET A 237 -6.24 4.56 5.42
CA MET A 237 -5.55 5.76 4.93
C MET A 237 -6.43 6.55 3.95
N ALA A 238 -7.10 5.88 3.02
CA ALA A 238 -8.03 6.51 2.10
C ALA A 238 -9.22 7.17 2.83
N ASN A 239 -9.79 6.50 3.84
CA ASN A 239 -10.86 7.09 4.66
C ASN A 239 -10.37 8.25 5.53
N LEU A 240 -9.17 8.18 6.10
CA LEU A 240 -8.61 9.30 6.86
C LEU A 240 -8.41 10.54 5.98
N LEU A 241 -7.99 10.37 4.72
CA LEU A 241 -7.91 11.46 3.75
C LEU A 241 -9.30 12.09 3.49
N LEU A 242 -10.34 11.26 3.38
CA LEU A 242 -11.72 11.73 3.18
C LEU A 242 -12.26 12.45 4.43
N GLU A 243 -12.01 11.92 5.62
CA GLU A 243 -12.49 12.46 6.90
C GLU A 243 -12.01 13.88 7.15
N HIS A 244 -10.74 14.17 6.82
CA HIS A 244 -10.19 15.54 6.90
C HIS A 244 -10.88 16.54 5.97
N GLY A 245 -11.70 16.08 5.03
CA GLY A 245 -12.50 16.92 4.14
C GLY A 245 -13.93 17.19 4.65
N GLY A 246 -14.33 16.64 5.80
CA GLY A 246 -15.67 16.77 6.36
C GLY A 246 -16.76 16.12 5.49
N ASP A 247 -17.98 16.67 5.53
CA ASP A 247 -19.15 16.12 4.84
C ASP A 247 -19.01 16.10 3.31
N THR A 248 -18.15 16.96 2.76
CA THR A 248 -17.89 17.08 1.32
C THR A 248 -16.38 17.16 1.07
N PRO A 249 -15.66 16.01 0.96
CA PRO A 249 -14.21 16.00 0.88
C PRO A 249 -13.59 16.73 -0.33
N GLY A 250 -14.40 17.00 -1.35
CA GLY A 250 -13.97 17.67 -2.57
C GLY A 250 -13.24 16.74 -3.53
N PHE A 251 -13.04 17.23 -4.76
CA PHE A 251 -12.54 16.42 -5.88
C PHE A 251 -11.17 15.78 -5.61
N TRP A 252 -10.22 16.53 -5.05
CA TRP A 252 -8.86 16.03 -4.84
C TRP A 252 -8.75 14.96 -3.75
N ARG A 253 -9.56 15.05 -2.68
CA ARG A 253 -9.59 14.01 -1.64
C ARG A 253 -10.28 12.74 -2.14
N GLU A 254 -11.39 12.87 -2.87
CA GLU A 254 -12.06 11.73 -3.50
C GLU A 254 -11.13 11.03 -4.49
N THR A 255 -10.38 11.79 -5.30
CA THR A 255 -9.39 11.24 -6.25
C THR A 255 -8.21 10.60 -5.52
N GLY A 256 -7.66 11.25 -4.50
CA GLY A 256 -6.57 10.70 -3.69
C GLY A 256 -6.98 9.43 -2.94
N ALA A 257 -8.20 9.39 -2.39
CA ALA A 257 -8.73 8.21 -1.73
C ALA A 257 -8.94 7.06 -2.72
N ALA A 258 -9.40 7.33 -3.94
CA ALA A 258 -9.49 6.34 -5.01
C ALA A 258 -8.11 5.86 -5.49
N ALA A 259 -7.07 6.69 -5.43
CA ALA A 259 -5.71 6.28 -5.75
C ALA A 259 -5.10 5.38 -4.66
N ILE A 260 -5.35 5.70 -3.38
CA ILE A 260 -4.88 4.90 -2.23
C ILE A 260 -5.65 3.58 -2.12
N SER A 261 -6.98 3.62 -2.24
CA SER A 261 -7.86 2.46 -2.19
C SER A 261 -8.85 2.50 -3.36
N PRO A 262 -8.46 1.93 -4.52
CA PRO A 262 -9.32 1.89 -5.70
C PRO A 262 -10.70 1.24 -5.47
N PRO A 263 -10.83 0.15 -4.69
CA PRO A 263 -12.15 -0.42 -4.38
C PRO A 263 -13.07 0.57 -3.65
N LEU A 264 -12.53 1.31 -2.67
CA LEU A 264 -13.29 2.34 -1.97
C LEU A 264 -13.73 3.43 -2.95
N GLY A 265 -12.81 3.92 -3.79
CA GLY A 265 -13.13 4.90 -4.82
C GLY A 265 -14.22 4.42 -5.79
N PHE A 266 -14.14 3.16 -6.22
CA PHE A 266 -15.12 2.52 -7.08
C PHE A 266 -16.50 2.45 -6.41
N ASN A 267 -16.61 1.93 -5.18
CA ASN A 267 -17.92 1.78 -4.51
C ASN A 267 -18.57 3.13 -4.21
N ARG A 268 -17.77 4.12 -3.80
CA ARG A 268 -18.23 5.50 -3.60
C ARG A 268 -18.78 6.13 -4.89
N LEU A 269 -18.14 5.86 -6.03
CA LEU A 269 -18.59 6.35 -7.33
C LEU A 269 -19.83 5.60 -7.84
N ALA A 270 -19.77 4.28 -7.88
CA ALA A 270 -20.74 3.42 -8.54
C ALA A 270 -22.09 3.41 -7.82
N PHE A 271 -22.07 3.51 -6.48
CA PHE A 271 -23.27 3.39 -5.65
C PHE A 271 -23.59 4.66 -4.86
N GLY A 272 -22.78 5.72 -5.01
CA GLY A 272 -23.04 7.04 -4.45
C GLY A 272 -23.37 6.99 -2.96
N ASP A 273 -24.47 7.65 -2.59
CA ASP A 273 -24.91 7.83 -1.20
C ASP A 273 -25.03 6.53 -0.39
N ARG A 274 -25.19 5.37 -1.04
CA ARG A 274 -25.25 4.08 -0.35
C ARG A 274 -23.94 3.71 0.36
N PHE A 275 -22.79 4.07 -0.23
CA PHE A 275 -21.43 3.75 0.27
C PHE A 275 -20.51 4.98 0.30
N ARG A 276 -21.08 6.19 0.29
CA ARG A 276 -20.33 7.46 0.43
C ARG A 276 -20.02 7.83 1.88
N ALA A 277 -20.57 7.11 2.86
CA ALA A 277 -20.19 7.30 4.25
C ALA A 277 -18.68 7.06 4.45
N VAL A 278 -18.05 7.89 5.27
CA VAL A 278 -16.63 7.76 5.60
C VAL A 278 -16.51 6.82 6.80
N PHE A 279 -15.57 5.88 6.73
CA PHE A 279 -15.27 4.99 7.85
C PHE A 279 -14.83 5.81 9.07
N GLN A 280 -15.41 5.52 10.24
CA GLN A 280 -15.10 6.28 11.45
C GLN A 280 -13.74 5.85 11.99
N SER A 281 -12.73 6.72 11.83
CA SER A 281 -11.38 6.48 12.34
C SER A 281 -11.33 6.45 13.87
N HIS A 282 -12.29 7.13 14.52
CA HIS A 282 -12.31 7.47 15.95
C HIS A 282 -11.14 8.35 16.38
N ASN A 283 -10.71 9.26 15.50
CA ASN A 283 -9.65 10.23 15.77
C ASN A 283 -8.38 9.55 16.34
N PRO A 284 -7.72 8.67 15.59
CA PRO A 284 -6.47 8.04 16.01
C PRO A 284 -5.35 9.08 16.21
N ALA A 285 -4.33 8.76 17.01
CA ALA A 285 -3.06 9.48 16.91
C ALA A 285 -2.30 8.95 15.69
N THR A 286 -1.85 9.83 14.81
CA THR A 286 -1.16 9.45 13.58
C THR A 286 0.18 10.13 13.47
N TYR A 287 1.12 9.45 12.82
CA TYR A 287 2.39 10.02 12.42
C TYR A 287 2.65 9.64 10.98
N SER A 288 2.89 10.61 10.11
CA SER A 288 3.23 10.29 8.73
C SER A 288 4.18 11.30 8.12
N TYR A 289 4.93 10.85 7.13
CA TYR A 289 5.83 11.68 6.37
C TYR A 289 5.99 11.18 4.95
N VAL A 290 6.41 12.08 4.08
CA VAL A 290 7.05 11.74 2.81
C VAL A 290 8.50 12.22 2.85
N ARG A 291 9.41 11.39 2.37
CA ARG A 291 10.81 11.75 2.15
C ARG A 291 11.12 11.60 0.68
N PHE A 292 11.89 12.52 0.13
CA PHE A 292 12.46 12.37 -1.20
C PHE A 292 13.89 12.85 -1.19
N GLY A 293 14.73 12.22 -2.01
CA GLY A 293 16.12 12.60 -2.11
C GLY A 293 16.93 11.57 -2.84
N TRP A 294 18.18 11.41 -2.40
CA TRP A 294 19.18 10.67 -3.13
C TRP A 294 19.80 9.57 -2.28
N ASN A 295 19.92 8.38 -2.88
CA ASN A 295 20.54 7.18 -2.33
C ASN A 295 21.88 6.96 -3.02
N LYS A 296 22.90 6.71 -2.20
CA LYS A 296 24.20 6.18 -2.61
C LYS A 296 24.39 4.79 -2.06
N ILE A 297 24.62 3.83 -2.94
CA ILE A 297 25.07 2.49 -2.52
C ILE A 297 26.57 2.57 -2.27
N ASP A 298 26.94 2.50 -1.00
CA ASP A 298 28.30 2.67 -0.49
C ASP A 298 29.13 1.40 -0.71
N ASP A 299 28.52 0.23 -0.46
CA ASP A 299 29.14 -1.07 -0.66
C ASP A 299 28.09 -2.10 -1.10
N ALA A 300 28.42 -2.85 -2.16
CA ALA A 300 27.62 -3.96 -2.67
C ALA A 300 28.58 -5.12 -2.93
N LEU A 301 28.63 -6.05 -1.97
CA LEU A 301 29.40 -7.29 -2.09
C LEU A 301 28.44 -8.38 -2.58
N ASP A 302 28.70 -8.88 -3.78
CA ASP A 302 28.08 -10.08 -4.32
C ASP A 302 29.17 -11.14 -4.47
N GLY A 303 29.12 -12.17 -3.62
CA GLY A 303 30.18 -13.16 -3.58
C GLY A 303 30.30 -14.00 -4.85
N ILE A 304 29.24 -14.11 -5.67
CA ILE A 304 29.17 -15.11 -6.76
C ILE A 304 28.34 -14.64 -7.97
N VAL A 305 27.42 -13.66 -7.86
CA VAL A 305 26.51 -13.27 -8.95
C VAL A 305 26.92 -11.92 -9.55
N GLY A 306 27.16 -11.88 -10.87
CA GLY A 306 27.57 -10.67 -11.61
C GLY A 306 26.45 -9.65 -11.79
N GLN A 307 25.82 -9.17 -10.71
CA GLN A 307 24.75 -8.18 -10.79
C GLN A 307 25.30 -6.76 -10.90
N THR A 308 24.83 -6.01 -11.90
CA THR A 308 25.16 -4.58 -12.04
C THR A 308 24.21 -3.76 -11.18
N VAL A 309 24.74 -3.10 -10.15
CA VAL A 309 23.96 -2.29 -9.21
C VAL A 309 24.08 -0.80 -9.57
N LYS A 310 22.94 -0.12 -9.74
CA LYS A 310 22.91 1.33 -9.91
C LYS A 310 23.19 2.00 -8.57
N ARG A 311 24.37 2.60 -8.45
CA ARG A 311 24.89 3.16 -7.19
C ARG A 311 24.21 4.45 -6.77
N ASP A 312 23.74 5.24 -7.73
CA ASP A 312 23.16 6.55 -7.49
C ASP A 312 21.70 6.54 -7.96
N THR A 313 20.76 6.69 -7.03
CA THR A 313 19.33 6.61 -7.35
C THR A 313 18.55 7.70 -6.61
N ALA A 314 17.52 8.26 -7.26
CA ALA A 314 16.52 9.02 -6.51
C ALA A 314 15.57 8.05 -5.79
N THR A 315 15.14 8.43 -4.60
CA THR A 315 14.23 7.66 -3.74
C THR A 315 13.06 8.52 -3.27
N VAL A 316 11.92 7.86 -3.09
CA VAL A 316 10.77 8.39 -2.39
C VAL A 316 10.36 7.38 -1.32
N ASP A 317 10.28 7.84 -0.07
CA ASP A 317 9.85 7.05 1.07
C ASP A 317 8.54 7.65 1.61
N PHE A 318 7.54 6.82 1.85
CA PHE A 318 6.33 7.20 2.58
C PHE A 318 6.18 6.30 3.80
N HIS A 319 5.82 6.90 4.93
CA HIS A 319 5.55 6.18 6.17
C HIS A 319 4.30 6.73 6.83
N MET A 320 3.50 5.85 7.41
CA MET A 320 2.41 6.21 8.28
C MET A 320 2.25 5.22 9.44
N SER A 321 2.28 5.74 10.66
CA SER A 321 1.74 5.08 11.86
C SER A 321 0.33 5.58 12.13
N TYR A 322 -0.58 4.66 12.41
CA TYR A 322 -1.97 4.93 12.76
C TYR A 322 -2.27 4.34 14.14
N GLY A 323 -2.96 5.11 14.98
CA GLY A 323 -3.40 4.67 16.31
C GLY A 323 -2.26 4.58 17.34
N LEU A 324 -1.35 5.55 17.38
CA LEU A 324 -0.24 5.52 18.35
C LEU A 324 -0.73 5.43 19.81
N PRO A 325 -0.05 4.66 20.69
CA PRO A 325 -0.49 4.39 22.05
C PRO A 325 -0.59 5.65 22.92
N GLY A 326 -1.60 5.66 23.79
CA GLY A 326 -1.74 6.66 24.86
C GLY A 326 -2.73 7.79 24.58
N LYS A 327 -3.37 7.82 23.41
CA LYS A 327 -4.36 8.86 23.11
C LYS A 327 -5.62 8.63 23.94
N ASN A 328 -5.98 9.62 24.77
CA ASN A 328 -7.16 9.54 25.62
C ASN A 328 -8.44 9.35 24.79
N GLY A 329 -9.31 8.43 25.21
CA GLY A 329 -10.56 8.10 24.53
C GLY A 329 -10.44 7.17 23.31
N TYR A 330 -9.24 6.96 22.77
CA TYR A 330 -9.01 5.99 21.69
C TYR A 330 -8.91 4.58 22.26
N ARG A 331 -9.44 3.57 21.55
CA ARG A 331 -9.45 2.16 22.01
C ARG A 331 -9.02 1.23 20.88
N TYR A 332 -8.24 0.21 21.22
CA TYR A 332 -7.78 -0.83 20.29
C TYR A 332 -8.70 -2.05 20.28
N THR A 333 -9.91 -1.89 19.72
CA THR A 333 -10.95 -2.93 19.76
C THR A 333 -11.18 -3.61 18.42
N ARG A 334 -10.77 -2.98 17.32
CA ARG A 334 -10.92 -3.47 15.95
C ARG A 334 -9.53 -3.84 15.40
N PRO A 335 -9.44 -4.86 14.52
CA PRO A 335 -8.22 -5.10 13.76
C PRO A 335 -7.75 -3.83 13.05
N PHE A 336 -6.45 -3.59 13.06
CA PHE A 336 -5.76 -2.41 12.55
C PHE A 336 -6.17 -1.09 13.23
N ASP A 337 -6.69 -1.12 14.45
CA ASP A 337 -6.72 0.09 15.30
C ASP A 337 -5.31 0.57 15.67
N TYR A 338 -4.28 -0.24 15.45
CA TYR A 338 -2.89 0.18 15.28
C TYR A 338 -2.32 -0.42 13.99
N PHE A 339 -1.61 0.38 13.18
CA PHE A 339 -0.78 -0.15 12.10
C PHE A 339 0.37 0.79 11.73
N ASP A 340 1.41 0.23 11.13
CA ASP A 340 2.41 0.96 10.36
C ASP A 340 2.34 0.53 8.89
N PHE A 341 2.49 1.50 8.00
CA PHE A 341 2.62 1.29 6.56
C PHE A 341 3.87 2.01 6.05
N ASP A 342 4.72 1.29 5.34
CA ASP A 342 5.95 1.78 4.74
C ASP A 342 5.93 1.52 3.23
N PHE A 343 6.28 2.53 2.45
CA PHE A 343 6.45 2.43 0.99
C PHE A 343 7.76 3.08 0.58
N THR A 344 8.52 2.42 -0.28
CA THR A 344 9.76 2.95 -0.87
C THR A 344 9.81 2.65 -2.36
N ALA A 345 10.00 3.69 -3.17
CA ALA A 345 10.23 3.58 -4.59
C ALA A 345 11.57 4.22 -4.96
N THR A 346 12.32 3.60 -5.86
CA THR A 346 13.59 4.16 -6.34
C THR A 346 13.66 4.15 -7.85
N THR A 347 14.51 5.01 -8.42
CA THR A 347 14.77 5.00 -9.88
C THR A 347 15.54 3.77 -10.39
N ALA A 348 15.89 2.83 -9.52
CA ALA A 348 16.44 1.53 -9.92
C ALA A 348 15.36 0.45 -9.98
N ASN A 349 14.41 0.46 -9.03
CA ASN A 349 13.35 -0.54 -8.94
C ASN A 349 12.01 0.19 -8.74
N VAL A 350 11.01 -0.09 -9.59
CA VAL A 350 9.69 0.55 -9.55
C VAL A 350 9.11 0.55 -8.12
N PHE A 351 9.21 -0.59 -7.42
CA PHE A 351 8.92 -0.71 -6.00
C PHE A 351 10.10 -1.39 -5.30
N GLU A 352 10.73 -0.70 -4.35
CA GLU A 352 11.79 -1.30 -3.53
C GLU A 352 11.18 -1.99 -2.31
N ASN A 353 10.31 -1.30 -1.57
CA ASN A 353 9.71 -1.82 -0.34
C ASN A 353 8.21 -1.46 -0.27
N ILE A 354 7.38 -2.44 0.08
CA ILE A 354 6.00 -2.23 0.52
C ILE A 354 5.82 -3.09 1.76
N MET A 355 5.65 -2.46 2.92
CA MET A 355 5.53 -3.18 4.18
C MET A 355 4.33 -2.66 4.95
N SER A 356 3.61 -3.59 5.56
CA SER A 356 2.48 -3.32 6.44
C SER A 356 2.59 -4.20 7.66
N ARG A 357 2.35 -3.63 8.83
CA ARG A 357 2.13 -4.39 10.07
C ARG A 357 0.97 -3.78 10.84
N GLY A 358 0.03 -4.58 11.30
CA GLY A 358 -1.15 -4.08 12.01
C GLY A 358 -1.60 -5.01 13.12
N LEU A 359 -2.13 -4.43 14.19
CA LEU A 359 -2.69 -5.17 15.32
C LEU A 359 -3.94 -5.91 14.88
N LEU A 360 -3.97 -7.24 14.96
CA LEU A 360 -5.17 -8.02 14.67
C LEU A 360 -6.07 -8.08 15.91
N ILE A 361 -5.49 -8.44 17.04
CA ILE A 361 -6.16 -8.57 18.34
C ILE A 361 -5.14 -8.18 19.39
N GLY A 362 -5.51 -7.29 20.30
CA GLY A 362 -4.63 -6.90 21.40
C GLY A 362 -5.35 -6.16 22.50
N LYS A 363 -4.56 -5.75 23.50
CA LYS A 363 -5.02 -4.94 24.62
C LYS A 363 -4.00 -3.89 24.98
N GLU A 364 -4.51 -2.80 25.52
CA GLU A 364 -3.70 -1.78 26.15
C GLU A 364 -3.11 -2.29 27.46
N TYR A 365 -1.93 -1.78 27.79
CA TYR A 365 -1.37 -1.84 29.13
C TYR A 365 -0.58 -0.57 29.40
N THR A 366 -0.38 -0.29 30.69
CA THR A 366 0.32 0.90 31.17
C THR A 366 1.33 0.48 32.24
N ALA A 367 2.46 1.18 32.31
CA ALA A 367 3.48 0.96 33.33
C ALA A 367 3.89 2.30 33.95
N GLY A 368 3.32 2.61 35.11
CA GLY A 368 3.43 3.96 35.70
C GLY A 368 2.81 5.05 34.82
N ASP A 369 3.17 6.29 35.12
CA ASP A 369 2.51 7.46 34.51
C ASP A 369 3.05 7.76 33.10
N ASN A 370 4.28 7.32 32.81
CA ASN A 370 5.02 7.70 31.61
C ASN A 370 5.05 6.66 30.49
N TYR A 371 4.37 5.52 30.65
CA TYR A 371 4.38 4.43 29.65
C TYR A 371 2.97 4.03 29.23
N ARG A 372 2.69 4.09 27.92
CA ARG A 372 1.45 3.64 27.30
C ARG A 372 1.76 2.69 26.17
N SER A 373 0.97 1.63 26.03
CA SER A 373 1.36 0.51 25.18
C SER A 373 0.21 -0.40 24.80
N ILE A 374 0.47 -1.23 23.79
CA ILE A 374 -0.45 -2.18 23.19
C ILE A 374 0.31 -3.47 22.95
N TRP A 375 -0.17 -4.58 23.48
CA TRP A 375 0.37 -5.91 23.19
C TRP A 375 -0.67 -6.78 22.50
N GLY A 376 -0.23 -7.74 21.70
CA GLY A 376 -1.14 -8.65 21.04
C GLY A 376 -0.55 -9.37 19.84
N LEU A 377 -1.45 -9.86 19.00
CA LEU A 377 -1.15 -10.47 17.71
C LEU A 377 -1.20 -9.41 16.61
N TYR A 378 -0.19 -9.44 15.76
CA TYR A 378 0.00 -8.54 14.62
C TYR A 378 0.07 -9.36 13.34
N GLY A 379 -0.61 -8.89 12.30
CA GLY A 379 -0.45 -9.40 10.93
C GLY A 379 0.54 -8.51 10.20
N SER A 380 1.41 -9.10 9.40
CA SER A 380 2.35 -8.34 8.57
C SER A 380 2.47 -8.89 7.16
N TYR A 381 2.62 -7.98 6.21
CA TYR A 381 2.98 -8.24 4.83
C TYR A 381 4.18 -7.38 4.49
N ASP A 382 5.30 -8.03 4.16
CA ASP A 382 6.53 -7.36 3.75
C ASP A 382 6.85 -7.80 2.32
N TYR A 383 7.02 -6.86 1.40
CA TYR A 383 7.62 -7.05 0.08
C TYR A 383 8.86 -6.17 0.00
N ILE A 384 10.04 -6.79 -0.11
CA ILE A 384 11.34 -6.12 -0.09
C ILE A 384 12.15 -6.65 -1.28
N SER A 385 12.39 -5.80 -2.27
CA SER A 385 13.13 -6.13 -3.50
C SER A 385 14.20 -5.07 -3.82
N PRO A 386 15.26 -4.93 -2.99
CA PRO A 386 16.45 -4.16 -3.36
C PRO A 386 17.14 -4.76 -4.58
N GLN A 387 18.11 -4.06 -5.17
CA GLN A 387 18.79 -4.44 -6.43
C GLN A 387 19.67 -5.70 -6.38
N THR A 388 19.76 -6.41 -5.25
CA THR A 388 20.64 -7.59 -5.10
C THR A 388 19.92 -8.88 -4.73
N PHE A 389 18.88 -8.78 -3.91
CA PHE A 389 18.08 -9.92 -3.45
C PHE A 389 16.64 -9.48 -3.18
N ARG A 390 15.75 -10.46 -3.02
CA ARG A 390 14.34 -10.22 -2.71
C ARG A 390 13.91 -11.07 -1.53
N VAL A 391 13.04 -10.51 -0.70
CA VAL A 391 12.34 -11.23 0.36
C VAL A 391 10.91 -10.72 0.47
N SER A 392 9.99 -11.64 0.66
CA SER A 392 8.62 -11.34 0.99
C SER A 392 8.15 -12.25 2.11
N SER A 393 7.29 -11.75 2.99
CA SER A 393 6.75 -12.52 4.10
C SER A 393 5.34 -12.08 4.41
N THR A 394 4.42 -13.04 4.46
CA THR A 394 3.09 -12.86 5.05
C THR A 394 3.05 -13.61 6.37
N ALA A 395 2.89 -12.90 7.48
CA ALA A 395 3.17 -13.45 8.80
C ALA A 395 2.20 -13.01 9.88
N VAL A 396 2.18 -13.80 10.95
CA VAL A 396 1.56 -13.44 12.23
C VAL A 396 2.66 -13.39 13.29
N SER A 397 2.69 -12.30 14.04
CA SER A 397 3.69 -12.06 15.07
C SER A 397 3.03 -11.66 16.38
N PHE A 398 3.61 -12.09 17.49
CA PHE A 398 3.24 -11.60 18.81
C PHE A 398 4.23 -10.53 19.25
N GLY A 399 3.73 -9.51 19.94
CA GLY A 399 4.62 -8.49 20.49
C GLY A 399 3.91 -7.28 21.07
N THR A 400 4.66 -6.20 21.18
CA THR A 400 4.22 -4.96 21.80
C THR A 400 4.65 -3.74 21.02
N THR A 401 3.80 -2.71 21.06
CA THR A 401 4.12 -1.34 20.64
C THR A 401 3.84 -0.41 21.81
N ALA A 402 4.78 0.47 22.11
CA ALA A 402 4.71 1.37 23.25
C ALA A 402 5.28 2.74 22.96
N GLN A 403 4.87 3.71 23.76
CA GLN A 403 5.54 4.99 23.92
C GLN A 403 5.91 5.17 25.39
N TRP A 404 7.15 5.62 25.62
CA TRP A 404 7.71 5.94 26.91
C TRP A 404 8.20 7.39 26.94
N TRP A 405 7.63 8.21 27.81
CA TRP A 405 8.21 9.51 28.17
C TRP A 405 9.38 9.31 29.13
N ILE A 406 10.59 9.53 28.64
CA ILE A 406 11.83 9.45 29.43
C ILE A 406 12.02 10.73 30.26
N SER A 407 11.62 11.87 29.69
CA SER A 407 11.54 13.17 30.36
C SER A 407 10.46 14.03 29.71
N ASP A 408 10.30 15.28 30.14
CA ASP A 408 9.27 16.21 29.66
C ASP A 408 9.33 16.41 28.14
N ASN A 409 10.54 16.38 27.57
CA ASN A 409 10.79 16.62 26.16
C ASN A 409 11.43 15.43 25.43
N VAL A 410 11.55 14.25 26.06
CA VAL A 410 12.15 13.08 25.44
C VAL A 410 11.19 11.90 25.48
N ALA A 411 10.81 11.40 24.31
CA ALA A 411 9.96 10.22 24.17
C ALA A 411 10.69 9.13 23.37
N LEU A 412 10.48 7.88 23.74
CA LEU A 412 10.88 6.71 22.98
C LEU A 412 9.62 5.93 22.58
N LEU A 413 9.36 5.82 21.29
CA LEU A 413 8.40 4.87 20.76
C LEU A 413 9.13 3.59 20.36
N GLY A 414 8.54 2.44 20.63
CA GLY A 414 9.17 1.16 20.34
C GLY A 414 8.16 0.08 19.98
N THR A 415 8.51 -0.73 18.99
CA THR A 415 7.77 -1.93 18.59
C THR A 415 8.73 -3.11 18.59
N ALA A 416 8.36 -4.20 19.26
CA ALA A 416 9.10 -5.46 19.25
C ALA A 416 8.14 -6.60 18.93
N LEU A 417 8.37 -7.28 17.80
CA LEU A 417 7.55 -8.40 17.34
C LEU A 417 8.43 -9.62 17.06
N ALA A 418 7.91 -10.81 17.35
CA ALA A 418 8.48 -12.07 16.91
C ALA A 418 7.34 -13.00 16.45
N GLY A 419 7.57 -13.74 15.37
CA GLY A 419 6.50 -14.51 14.76
C GLY A 419 6.98 -15.49 13.71
N VAL A 420 6.01 -16.03 12.98
CA VAL A 420 6.24 -16.93 11.86
C VAL A 420 5.31 -16.54 10.72
N GLY A 421 5.85 -16.58 9.52
CA GLY A 421 5.10 -16.37 8.29
C GLY A 421 5.29 -17.49 7.29
N TYR A 422 4.65 -17.29 6.15
CA TYR A 422 4.99 -17.97 4.92
C TYR A 422 5.70 -16.96 4.03
N GLY A 423 6.97 -17.21 3.75
CA GLY A 423 7.86 -16.24 3.12
C GLY A 423 8.58 -16.84 1.92
N ALA A 424 9.04 -15.96 1.05
CA ALA A 424 9.75 -16.27 -0.17
C ALA A 424 11.03 -15.43 -0.23
N ALA A 425 12.16 -16.04 -0.57
CA ALA A 425 13.41 -15.30 -0.72
C ALA A 425 14.31 -15.86 -1.82
N GLY A 426 15.08 -14.98 -2.43
CA GLY A 426 15.95 -15.33 -3.56
C GLY A 426 16.70 -14.16 -4.17
N THR A 427 17.20 -14.37 -5.39
CA THR A 427 18.01 -13.38 -6.13
C THR A 427 17.22 -12.79 -7.31
N ILE A 428 17.70 -11.67 -7.86
CA ILE A 428 17.06 -10.98 -8.99
C ILE A 428 17.33 -11.69 -10.33
N HIS A 429 18.51 -12.31 -10.46
CA HIS A 429 18.99 -12.97 -11.68
C HIS A 429 19.53 -14.37 -11.35
N GLY A 430 18.64 -15.29 -10.92
CA GLY A 430 18.99 -16.70 -10.81
C GLY A 430 19.03 -17.38 -12.17
N GLN A 431 19.69 -18.54 -12.25
CA GLN A 431 19.69 -19.41 -13.42
C GLN A 431 18.50 -20.37 -13.34
N GLY A 432 17.64 -20.40 -14.36
CA GLY A 432 16.48 -21.32 -14.48
C GLY A 432 15.12 -20.70 -14.13
N GLU A 433 14.06 -21.52 -14.16
CA GLU A 433 12.67 -21.11 -13.82
C GLU A 433 12.46 -20.82 -12.31
N ARG A 434 13.48 -20.97 -11.46
CA ARG A 434 13.41 -20.74 -10.02
C ARG A 434 14.48 -19.79 -9.51
N ASN A 435 14.10 -18.53 -9.31
CA ASN A 435 14.98 -17.47 -8.78
C ASN A 435 14.86 -17.27 -7.25
N TYR A 436 13.90 -17.95 -6.62
CA TYR A 436 13.58 -17.85 -5.20
C TYR A 436 12.84 -19.11 -4.71
N HIS A 437 12.87 -19.36 -3.40
CA HIS A 437 12.13 -20.47 -2.76
C HIS A 437 11.21 -19.96 -1.65
N TYR A 438 10.14 -20.72 -1.38
CA TYR A 438 9.24 -20.50 -0.26
C TYR A 438 9.62 -21.31 0.97
N GLY A 439 9.20 -20.85 2.15
CA GLY A 439 9.28 -21.63 3.37
C GLY A 439 8.56 -20.99 4.55
N ALA A 440 8.32 -21.79 5.58
CA ALA A 440 7.97 -21.27 6.89
C ALA A 440 9.09 -20.32 7.33
N THR A 441 8.70 -19.12 7.72
CA THR A 441 9.63 -18.00 7.91
C THR A 441 9.51 -17.45 9.32
N PRO A 442 10.24 -18.00 10.32
CA PRO A 442 10.44 -17.32 11.58
C PRO A 442 11.05 -15.94 11.35
N GLN A 443 10.47 -14.93 11.99
CA GLN A 443 10.87 -13.55 11.80
C GLN A 443 10.80 -12.75 13.09
N ALA A 444 11.61 -11.69 13.14
CA ALA A 444 11.64 -10.76 14.26
C ALA A 444 11.82 -9.33 13.76
N LEU A 445 11.25 -8.40 14.50
CA LEU A 445 11.30 -6.96 14.24
C LEU A 445 11.54 -6.23 15.56
N LEU A 446 12.47 -5.28 15.53
CA LEU A 446 12.63 -4.25 16.55
C LEU A 446 12.65 -2.90 15.86
N SER A 447 11.73 -2.00 16.23
CA SER A 447 11.65 -0.64 15.73
C SER A 447 11.67 0.31 16.92
N LEU A 448 12.52 1.33 16.89
CA LEU A 448 12.70 2.32 17.94
C LEU A 448 12.72 3.70 17.31
N ARG A 449 11.98 4.64 17.88
CA ARG A 449 11.95 6.04 17.48
C ARG A 449 12.17 6.91 18.70
N LEU A 450 13.34 7.52 18.79
CA LEU A 450 13.69 8.46 19.85
C LEU A 450 13.40 9.89 19.39
N LEU A 451 12.58 10.59 20.16
CA LEU A 451 12.15 11.96 19.92
C LEU A 451 12.80 12.87 20.95
N LEU A 452 13.54 13.88 20.46
CA LEU A 452 14.22 14.88 21.27
C LEU A 452 13.56 16.23 21.00
N GLY A 453 12.56 16.54 21.83
CA GLY A 453 11.65 17.67 21.69
C GLY A 453 10.97 17.68 20.33
N GLU A 454 10.86 18.88 19.76
CA GLU A 454 10.26 19.11 18.45
C GLU A 454 11.31 19.29 17.35
N ARG A 455 12.59 18.94 17.60
CA ARG A 455 13.67 19.22 16.64
C ARG A 455 14.33 17.99 16.06
N VAL A 456 14.53 16.94 16.85
CA VAL A 456 15.31 15.78 16.41
C VAL A 456 14.50 14.50 16.60
N ASN A 457 14.55 13.66 15.57
CA ASN A 457 14.00 12.31 15.56
C ASN A 457 15.10 11.33 15.12
N VAL A 458 15.28 10.23 15.86
CA VAL A 458 16.17 9.13 15.50
C VAL A 458 15.37 7.85 15.40
N ASP A 459 15.22 7.34 14.18
CA ASP A 459 14.57 6.05 13.89
C ASP A 459 15.63 4.96 13.75
N LEU A 460 15.44 3.82 14.42
CA LEU A 460 16.20 2.59 14.26
C LEU A 460 15.22 1.45 13.99
N THR A 461 15.45 0.65 12.96
CA THR A 461 14.65 -0.56 12.73
C THR A 461 15.55 -1.72 12.33
N ALA A 462 15.36 -2.88 12.96
CA ALA A 462 16.02 -4.13 12.66
C ALA A 462 14.97 -5.19 12.34
N ARG A 463 15.15 -5.89 11.22
CA ARG A 463 14.31 -6.99 10.75
C ARG A 463 15.18 -8.20 10.47
N SER A 464 14.68 -9.38 10.85
CA SER A 464 15.33 -10.65 10.56
C SER A 464 14.30 -11.63 10.02
N TYR A 465 14.66 -12.33 8.94
CA TYR A 465 13.86 -13.38 8.32
C TYR A 465 14.72 -14.64 8.18
N TYR A 466 14.13 -15.79 8.48
CA TYR A 466 14.72 -17.09 8.22
C TYR A 466 13.76 -17.90 7.35
N VAL A 467 13.94 -17.87 6.03
CA VAL A 467 13.15 -18.71 5.12
C VAL A 467 13.72 -20.13 5.20
N SER A 468 12.91 -21.04 5.72
CA SER A 468 13.32 -22.42 6.00
C SER A 468 12.96 -23.40 4.88
N ASP A 469 13.47 -24.61 4.99
CA ASP A 469 13.10 -25.79 4.20
C ASP A 469 11.78 -26.44 4.68
N VAL A 470 11.11 -25.89 5.71
CA VAL A 470 9.84 -26.42 6.23
C VAL A 470 8.66 -25.81 5.50
N ALA A 471 7.69 -26.64 5.10
CA ALA A 471 6.60 -26.23 4.19
C ALA A 471 7.14 -25.51 2.94
N SER A 472 8.33 -25.94 2.51
CA SER A 472 9.11 -25.31 1.49
C SER A 472 8.81 -25.89 0.12
N THR A 473 9.17 -25.08 -0.85
CA THR A 473 9.19 -25.42 -2.26
C THR A 473 10.44 -26.24 -2.63
N GLU A 474 11.42 -26.29 -1.72
CA GLU A 474 12.69 -26.99 -1.83
C GLU A 474 13.04 -27.71 -0.53
N ASP A 475 13.40 -28.99 -0.64
CA ASP A 475 13.56 -29.87 0.53
C ASP A 475 14.84 -29.60 1.36
N ARG A 476 15.70 -28.66 0.95
CA ARG A 476 17.04 -28.50 1.55
C ARG A 476 17.65 -27.08 1.48
N GLY A 477 16.92 -26.08 0.99
CA GLY A 477 17.40 -24.68 0.87
C GLY A 477 17.01 -23.83 2.08
N THR A 478 17.89 -22.92 2.51
CA THR A 478 17.57 -21.96 3.58
C THR A 478 18.15 -20.58 3.29
N GLU A 479 17.44 -19.54 3.73
CA GLU A 479 17.87 -18.16 3.60
C GLU A 479 17.73 -17.36 4.89
N ARG A 480 18.81 -16.68 5.27
CA ARG A 480 18.86 -15.76 6.40
C ARG A 480 19.03 -14.35 5.90
N ILE A 481 18.05 -13.51 6.20
CA ILE A 481 18.03 -12.12 5.76
C ILE A 481 17.95 -11.22 6.97
N PHE A 482 18.88 -10.28 7.07
CA PHE A 482 18.87 -9.22 8.06
C PHE A 482 18.80 -7.87 7.35
N ARG A 483 17.93 -6.98 7.84
CA ARG A 483 17.84 -5.60 7.38
C ARG A 483 17.84 -4.66 8.57
N GLY A 484 18.77 -3.71 8.57
CA GLY A 484 18.87 -2.63 9.53
C GLY A 484 18.71 -1.27 8.85
N ASP A 485 17.88 -0.41 9.42
CA ASP A 485 17.66 0.97 9.02
C ASP A 485 17.97 1.89 10.20
N ALA A 486 18.76 2.94 9.98
CA ALA A 486 18.99 4.01 10.93
C ALA A 486 18.77 5.36 10.24
N ALA A 487 17.91 6.22 10.79
CA ALA A 487 17.64 7.54 10.24
C ALA A 487 17.73 8.62 11.31
N PHE A 488 18.58 9.61 11.08
CA PHE A 488 18.63 10.84 11.87
C PHE A 488 17.90 11.94 11.11
N THR A 489 16.89 12.53 11.73
CA THR A 489 16.10 13.61 11.14
C THR A 489 16.15 14.86 12.01
N MET A 490 16.48 15.99 11.39
CA MET A 490 16.48 17.31 12.02
C MET A 490 15.42 18.19 11.37
N ARG A 491 14.44 18.64 12.16
CA ARG A 491 13.45 19.64 11.71
C ARG A 491 14.12 20.99 11.54
N ILE A 492 13.89 21.59 10.38
CA ILE A 492 14.38 22.92 10.01
C ILE A 492 13.33 23.96 10.42
N HIS A 493 12.10 23.81 9.91
CA HIS A 493 11.00 24.73 10.17
C HIS A 493 9.65 24.08 9.86
N GLY A 494 8.66 24.22 10.74
CA GLY A 494 7.32 23.67 10.54
C GLY A 494 7.36 22.17 10.16
N PRO A 495 6.71 21.75 9.06
CA PRO A 495 6.73 20.35 8.62
C PRO A 495 8.03 19.93 7.93
N HIS A 496 8.97 20.85 7.70
CA HIS A 496 10.17 20.64 6.87
C HIS A 496 11.37 20.16 7.70
N ALA A 497 12.01 19.08 7.26
CA ALA A 497 13.16 18.48 7.93
C ALA A 497 14.19 17.94 6.91
N LEU A 498 15.42 17.73 7.37
CA LEU A 498 16.47 17.02 6.65
C LEU A 498 16.74 15.69 7.34
N THR A 499 16.88 14.62 6.57
CA THR A 499 17.12 13.26 7.07
C THR A 499 18.37 12.68 6.45
N LEU A 500 19.26 12.17 7.29
CA LEU A 500 20.37 11.29 6.91
C LEU A 500 19.98 9.86 7.29
N LYS A 501 19.94 8.95 6.31
CA LYS A 501 19.55 7.55 6.50
C LYS A 501 20.69 6.61 6.11
N TYR A 502 20.85 5.54 6.87
CA TYR A 502 21.73 4.42 6.58
C TYR A 502 20.92 3.13 6.59
N ASN A 503 20.96 2.38 5.49
CA ASN A 503 20.38 1.05 5.38
C ASN A 503 21.49 0.02 5.19
N ALA A 504 21.42 -1.09 5.92
CA ALA A 504 22.29 -2.25 5.72
C ALA A 504 21.42 -3.51 5.61
N SER A 505 21.57 -4.22 4.50
CA SER A 505 20.83 -5.43 4.19
C SER A 505 21.82 -6.57 3.90
N ARG A 506 21.62 -7.73 4.51
CA ARG A 506 22.47 -8.92 4.34
C ARG A 506 21.62 -10.14 4.08
N ARG A 507 22.01 -10.96 3.11
CA ARG A 507 21.45 -12.28 2.81
C ARG A 507 22.55 -13.33 2.86
N ASP A 508 22.34 -14.37 3.66
CA ASP A 508 23.16 -15.60 3.71
C ASP A 508 22.27 -16.76 3.28
N ALA A 509 22.55 -17.30 2.10
CA ALA A 509 21.76 -18.36 1.48
C ALA A 509 22.57 -19.64 1.34
N ARG A 510 21.95 -20.75 1.72
CA ARG A 510 22.58 -22.07 1.75
C ARG A 510 21.69 -23.06 1.05
N TYR A 511 22.27 -23.71 0.05
CA TYR A 511 21.61 -24.72 -0.76
C TYR A 511 22.59 -25.88 -0.96
N PRO A 512 22.13 -27.13 -1.12
CA PRO A 512 23.05 -28.26 -1.28
C PRO A 512 23.68 -28.32 -2.67
N ASP A 513 22.95 -27.85 -3.68
CA ASP A 513 23.27 -28.08 -5.09
C ASP A 513 23.89 -26.83 -5.76
N ILE A 514 23.93 -25.69 -5.06
CA ILE A 514 24.60 -24.46 -5.50
C ILE A 514 25.50 -23.90 -4.39
N PRO A 515 26.61 -23.20 -4.73
CA PRO A 515 27.47 -22.58 -3.74
C PRO A 515 26.71 -21.61 -2.82
N ASN A 516 27.09 -21.58 -1.54
CA ASN A 516 26.55 -20.61 -0.59
C ASN A 516 26.76 -19.18 -1.10
N THR A 517 25.71 -18.37 -1.04
CA THR A 517 25.79 -16.97 -1.46
C THR A 517 25.66 -16.06 -0.26
N LEU A 518 26.61 -15.12 -0.13
CA LEU A 518 26.57 -14.03 0.83
C LEU A 518 26.47 -12.73 0.04
N GLN A 519 25.37 -12.01 0.24
CA GLN A 519 25.12 -10.73 -0.40
C GLN A 519 24.93 -9.67 0.68
N THR A 520 25.57 -8.51 0.52
CA THR A 520 25.42 -7.36 1.42
C THR A 520 25.24 -6.10 0.60
N VAL A 521 24.27 -5.28 0.99
CA VAL A 521 24.03 -3.94 0.43
C VAL A 521 23.99 -2.93 1.54
N ARG A 522 24.74 -1.85 1.36
CA ARG A 522 24.74 -0.69 2.27
C ARG A 522 24.41 0.56 1.49
N THR A 523 23.42 1.31 1.96
CA THR A 523 22.95 2.53 1.32
C THR A 523 23.00 3.69 2.31
N VAL A 524 23.59 4.80 1.89
CA VAL A 524 23.53 6.08 2.58
C VAL A 524 22.60 7.00 1.79
N SER A 525 21.64 7.63 2.45
CA SER A 525 20.68 8.53 1.82
C SER A 525 20.69 9.90 2.46
N LEU A 526 20.63 10.93 1.62
CA LEU A 526 20.32 12.30 2.04
C LEU A 526 18.94 12.67 1.51
N LEU A 527 18.03 12.96 2.42
CA LEU A 527 16.61 13.08 2.12
C LEU A 527 16.06 14.38 2.69
N TYR A 528 15.23 15.07 1.92
CA TYR A 528 14.31 16.05 2.46
C TYR A 528 13.07 15.31 2.98
N THR A 529 12.58 15.71 4.15
CA THR A 529 11.42 15.12 4.81
C THR A 529 10.34 16.17 5.02
N TYR A 530 9.12 15.84 4.61
CA TYR A 530 7.92 16.60 4.90
C TYR A 530 6.99 15.78 5.81
N TYR A 531 6.70 16.30 6.99
CA TYR A 531 5.78 15.69 7.95
C TYR A 531 4.34 16.13 7.71
N PHE A 532 3.41 15.19 7.84
CA PHE A 532 1.99 15.49 7.95
C PHE A 532 1.58 15.40 9.43
N GLY A 533 0.91 16.44 9.93
CA GLY A 533 0.45 16.50 11.31
C GLY A 533 1.31 17.40 12.20
N ASP A 534 1.34 17.09 13.50
CA ASP A 534 1.89 17.97 14.54
C ASP A 534 3.43 18.04 14.59
N ALA A 535 3.91 19.00 15.38
CA ALA A 535 5.34 19.23 15.60
C ALA A 535 6.00 18.19 16.53
N ARG A 536 5.29 17.19 17.05
CA ARG A 536 5.86 16.26 18.05
C ARG A 536 6.32 14.94 17.47
N PHE A 537 6.42 14.82 16.15
CA PHE A 537 6.85 13.60 15.47
C PHE A 537 6.04 12.36 15.91
N GLY A 538 4.74 12.55 16.18
CA GLY A 538 3.86 11.48 16.62
C GLY A 538 3.92 11.15 18.12
N ALA A 539 4.66 11.89 18.95
CA ALA A 539 4.58 11.70 20.39
C ALA A 539 3.18 12.04 20.89
N VAL A 540 2.47 11.06 21.45
CA VAL A 540 1.16 11.29 22.07
C VAL A 540 1.36 11.91 23.44
N GLU A 541 0.77 13.06 23.68
CA GLU A 541 0.81 13.70 24.99
C GLU A 541 -0.40 13.29 25.82
N TRP A 542 -0.15 12.64 26.95
CA TRP A 542 -1.18 12.25 27.92
C TRP A 542 -0.85 12.74 29.34
N ARG A 543 0.31 13.36 29.54
CA ARG A 543 0.72 13.89 30.85
C ARG A 543 0.06 15.25 31.07
N GLU A 544 -0.29 15.56 32.31
CA GLU A 544 -0.97 16.80 32.63
C GLU A 544 -0.04 18.02 32.47
N ALA A 545 -0.61 19.22 32.29
CA ALA A 545 0.17 20.44 32.08
C ALA A 545 1.08 20.82 33.27
N GLY A 546 0.78 20.34 34.47
CA GLY A 546 1.58 20.58 35.69
C GLY A 546 2.75 19.60 35.89
N GLU A 547 2.87 18.57 35.04
CA GLU A 547 3.92 17.56 35.08
C GLU A 547 4.98 17.76 33.97
N ARG A 548 4.96 18.92 33.29
CA ARG A 548 5.84 19.27 32.15
C ARG A 548 7.01 20.16 32.53
#